data_AF-A0A2V7L5N6-F1
#
_entry.id   AF-A0A2V7L5N6-F1
#
_cell.length_a   1.000
_cell.length_b   1.000
_cell.length_c   1.000
_cell.angle_alpha   90.00
_cell.angle_beta   90.00
_cell.angle_gamma   90.00
#
_symmetry.space_group_name_H-M   'P 1'
#
loop_
_entity.id
_entity.type
_entity.pdbx_description
1 polymer ?
#
loop_
_entity_poly.entity_id
_entity_poly.type
_entity_poly.pdbx_seq_one_letter_code
_entity_poly.pdbx_strand_id
1 'polypeptide(L)'
;MLIACRRQQQAIVAAEVELLREHVQEAKVDAGLLFGAADFDPSALTAAQDSPLALLRVTDGRTAFDTSGWGTPGHYPAWLPAYCAQSVARDALGRPQYRLLESGQAGVIVERLRTPIRTAPHPY
;
A
#
# COMPACT_ATOMS: atom_id res chain seq x y z
N MET A 1 -11.41 0.26 -12.06
CA MET A 1 -10.60 0.11 -10.84
C MET A 1 -11.47 -0.48 -9.74
N LEU A 2 -10.91 -1.35 -8.88
CA LEU A 2 -11.59 -1.90 -7.70
C LEU A 2 -10.95 -1.35 -6.42
N ILE A 3 -11.74 -1.06 -5.39
CA ILE A 3 -11.24 -0.61 -4.09
C ILE A 3 -11.70 -1.59 -3.01
N ALA A 4 -10.75 -2.09 -2.23
CA ALA A 4 -11.00 -2.91 -1.05
C ALA A 4 -10.52 -2.20 0.21
N CYS A 5 -11.30 -2.32 1.28
CA CYS A 5 -10.97 -1.77 2.59
C CYS A 5 -10.95 -2.90 3.62
N ARG A 6 -9.88 -3.00 4.41
CA ARG A 6 -9.70 -4.00 5.45
C ARG A 6 -9.45 -3.32 6.79
N ARG A 7 -10.39 -3.54 7.71
CA ARG A 7 -10.26 -3.17 9.13
C ARG A 7 -10.11 -4.44 9.95
N GLN A 8 -8.88 -4.76 10.30
CA GLN A 8 -8.54 -5.91 11.14
C GLN A 8 -7.38 -5.55 12.06
N GLN A 9 -7.12 -6.38 13.08
CA GLN A 9 -6.04 -6.15 14.04
C GLN A 9 -4.72 -6.80 13.60
N GLN A 10 -4.80 -7.92 12.87
CA GLN A 10 -3.64 -8.66 12.39
C GLN A 10 -3.10 -8.06 11.10
N ALA A 11 -1.81 -8.26 10.83
CA ALA A 11 -1.22 -7.81 9.58
C ALA A 11 -1.96 -8.41 8.38
N ILE A 12 -2.11 -7.61 7.31
CA ILE A 12 -2.67 -8.06 6.03
C ILE A 12 -1.63 -8.94 5.36
N VAL A 13 -2.01 -10.16 4.98
CA VAL A 13 -1.15 -11.18 4.38
C VAL A 13 -1.36 -11.34 2.88
N ALA A 14 -0.51 -12.13 2.23
CA ALA A 14 -0.56 -12.39 0.79
C ALA A 14 -1.96 -12.79 0.30
N ALA A 15 -2.63 -13.73 0.98
CA ALA A 15 -3.93 -14.25 0.56
C ALA A 15 -4.99 -13.16 0.33
N GLU A 16 -4.97 -12.08 1.12
CA GLU A 16 -5.91 -10.97 0.98
C GLU A 16 -5.61 -10.10 -0.25
N VAL A 17 -4.33 -9.94 -0.59
CA VAL A 17 -3.88 -9.24 -1.80
C VAL A 17 -4.19 -10.07 -3.05
N GLU A 18 -3.97 -11.38 -2.98
CA GLU A 18 -4.26 -12.31 -4.09
C GLU A 18 -5.76 -12.39 -4.37
N LEU A 19 -6.58 -12.44 -3.33
CA LEU A 19 -8.03 -12.39 -3.46
C LEU A 19 -8.47 -11.08 -4.13
N LEU A 20 -7.88 -9.93 -3.78
CA LEU A 20 -8.17 -8.67 -4.46
C LEU A 20 -7.76 -8.72 -5.94
N ARG A 21 -6.59 -9.29 -6.24
CA ARG A 21 -6.11 -9.47 -7.63
C ARG A 21 -7.10 -10.30 -8.44
N GLU A 22 -7.63 -11.39 -7.89
CA GLU A 22 -8.66 -12.21 -8.53
C GLU A 22 -9.93 -11.39 -8.82
N HIS A 23 -10.45 -10.68 -7.83
CA HIS A 23 -11.63 -9.82 -8.03
C HIS A 23 -11.42 -8.72 -9.06
N VAL A 24 -10.21 -8.17 -9.18
CA VAL A 24 -9.85 -7.19 -10.22
C VAL A 24 -9.96 -7.82 -11.62
N GLN A 25 -9.50 -9.06 -11.79
CA GLN A 25 -9.62 -9.81 -13.04
C GLN A 25 -11.09 -10.16 -13.35
N GLU A 26 -11.83 -10.66 -12.37
CA GLU A 26 -13.24 -11.02 -12.52
C GLU A 26 -14.10 -9.81 -12.90
N ALA A 27 -13.86 -8.66 -12.28
CA ALA A 27 -14.54 -7.41 -12.57
C ALA A 27 -14.07 -6.77 -13.90
N LYS A 28 -13.06 -7.33 -14.57
CA LYS A 28 -12.46 -6.82 -15.82
C LYS A 28 -12.05 -5.34 -15.71
N VAL A 29 -11.41 -4.99 -14.60
CA VAL A 29 -10.88 -3.64 -14.36
C VAL A 29 -9.35 -3.66 -14.33
N ASP A 30 -8.74 -2.54 -14.74
CA ASP A 30 -7.28 -2.52 -14.96
C ASP A 30 -6.44 -2.47 -13.69
N ALA A 31 -7.02 -2.13 -12.54
CA ALA A 31 -6.28 -1.84 -11.31
C ALA A 31 -7.11 -2.02 -10.03
N GLY A 32 -6.42 -2.26 -8.92
CA GLY A 32 -6.99 -2.34 -7.58
C GLY A 32 -6.26 -1.48 -6.53
N LEU A 33 -7.01 -1.04 -5.53
CA LEU A 33 -6.50 -0.35 -4.33
C LEU A 33 -6.90 -1.13 -3.09
N LEU A 34 -5.94 -1.40 -2.20
CA LEU A 34 -6.21 -1.99 -0.89
C LEU A 34 -5.88 -1.01 0.22
N PHE A 35 -6.91 -0.54 0.93
CA PHE A 35 -6.76 0.24 2.15
C PHE A 35 -6.76 -0.69 3.36
N GLY A 36 -5.71 -0.67 4.15
CA GLY A 36 -5.55 -1.44 5.38
C GLY A 36 -5.45 -0.54 6.61
N ALA A 37 -6.20 -0.85 7.68
CA ALA A 37 -6.00 -0.22 9.00
C ALA A 37 -4.88 -0.89 9.83
N ALA A 38 -4.43 -2.08 9.42
CA ALA A 38 -3.30 -2.80 10.00
C ALA A 38 -2.04 -2.66 9.12
N ASP A 39 -0.91 -3.12 9.63
CA ASP A 39 0.31 -3.28 8.85
C ASP A 39 0.16 -4.33 7.74
N PHE A 40 1.03 -4.26 6.73
CA PHE A 40 1.15 -5.28 5.69
C PHE A 40 2.32 -6.19 6.00
N ASP A 41 2.07 -7.50 5.99
CA ASP A 41 3.12 -8.51 6.11
C ASP A 41 4.04 -8.48 4.87
N PRO A 42 5.34 -8.80 4.98
CA PRO A 42 6.23 -8.87 3.83
C PRO A 42 5.72 -9.77 2.69
N SER A 43 4.96 -10.82 3.00
CA SER A 43 4.30 -11.68 2.00
C SER A 43 3.25 -10.92 1.19
N ALA A 44 2.46 -10.03 1.81
CA ALA A 44 1.49 -9.18 1.13
C ALA A 44 2.17 -8.18 0.19
N LEU A 45 3.28 -7.57 0.64
CA LEU A 45 4.07 -6.66 -0.19
C LEU A 45 4.67 -7.40 -1.39
N THR A 46 5.10 -8.65 -1.19
CA THR A 46 5.62 -9.51 -2.26
C THR A 46 4.52 -9.86 -3.27
N ALA A 47 3.33 -10.26 -2.80
CA ALA A 47 2.19 -10.58 -3.65
C ALA A 47 1.73 -9.38 -4.51
N ALA A 48 1.89 -8.15 -4.00
CA ALA A 48 1.54 -6.93 -4.71
C ALA A 48 2.61 -6.48 -5.74
N GLN A 49 3.85 -6.97 -5.65
CA GLN A 49 5.00 -6.36 -6.33
C GLN A 49 4.90 -6.35 -7.86
N ASP A 50 4.34 -7.41 -8.45
CA ASP A 50 4.15 -7.59 -9.89
C ASP A 50 2.64 -7.61 -10.26
N SER A 51 1.82 -6.89 -9.50
CA SER A 51 0.37 -6.84 -9.70
C SER A 51 -0.10 -5.40 -9.97
N PRO A 52 -1.25 -5.19 -10.64
CA PRO A 52 -1.84 -3.88 -10.83
C PRO A 52 -2.56 -3.41 -9.54
N LEU A 53 -1.94 -3.63 -8.38
CA LEU A 53 -2.48 -3.29 -7.07
C LEU A 53 -1.59 -2.26 -6.38
N ALA A 54 -2.21 -1.26 -5.77
CA ALA A 54 -1.55 -0.35 -4.85
C ALA A 54 -2.06 -0.57 -3.43
N LEU A 55 -1.12 -0.68 -2.48
CA LEU A 55 -1.39 -0.91 -1.07
C LEU A 55 -1.27 0.40 -0.29
N LEU A 56 -2.30 0.70 0.49
CA LEU A 56 -2.39 1.91 1.29
C LEU A 56 -2.67 1.54 2.74
N ARG A 57 -1.87 2.04 3.68
CA ARG A 57 -2.13 1.94 5.11
C ARG A 57 -2.81 3.22 5.58
N VAL A 58 -3.95 3.08 6.25
CA VAL A 58 -4.59 4.16 7.00
C VAL A 58 -4.13 4.03 8.45
N THR A 59 -3.46 5.06 8.96
CA THR A 59 -2.88 5.06 10.30
C THR A 59 -3.17 6.38 11.01
N ASP A 60 -2.95 6.46 12.31
CA ASP A 60 -3.14 7.69 13.07
C ASP A 60 -2.03 8.72 12.76
N GLY A 61 -2.30 9.99 13.07
CA GLY A 61 -1.37 11.07 12.78
C GLY A 61 0.00 10.92 13.45
N ARG A 62 0.11 10.29 14.62
CA ARG A 62 1.40 10.11 15.32
C ARG A 62 2.25 9.06 14.63
N THR A 63 1.66 7.91 14.32
CA THR A 63 2.34 6.85 13.54
C THR A 63 2.77 7.38 12.18
N ALA A 64 1.92 8.17 11.50
CA ALA A 64 2.26 8.81 10.24
C ALA A 64 3.41 9.83 10.39
N PHE A 65 3.43 10.62 11.47
CA PHE A 65 4.51 11.57 11.76
C PHE A 65 5.85 10.84 11.97
N ASP A 66 5.85 9.77 12.77
CA ASP A 66 7.04 8.98 13.11
C ASP A 66 7.65 8.30 11.87
N THR A 67 6.84 7.95 10.89
CA THR A 67 7.26 7.21 9.68
C THR A 67 7.47 8.09 8.44
N SER A 68 6.99 9.34 8.44
CA SER A 68 7.10 10.27 7.30
C SER A 68 8.37 11.14 7.33
N GLY A 69 9.04 11.24 8.48
CA GLY A 69 10.16 12.15 8.67
C GLY A 69 9.75 13.62 8.87
N TRP A 70 8.46 13.89 9.16
CA TRP A 70 7.95 15.23 9.46
C TRP A 70 8.60 15.89 10.69
N GLY A 71 9.23 15.11 11.58
CA GLY A 71 10.00 15.65 12.69
C GLY A 71 10.53 14.57 13.62
N THR A 72 10.83 14.95 14.87
CA THR A 72 11.39 14.05 15.88
C THR A 72 10.29 13.20 16.53
N PRO A 73 10.41 11.85 16.50
CA PRO A 73 9.44 10.98 17.17
C PRO A 73 9.21 11.33 18.64
N GLY A 74 7.96 11.19 19.09
CA GLY A 74 7.55 11.51 20.47
C GLY A 74 7.23 12.99 20.73
N HIS A 75 7.47 13.90 19.77
CA HIS A 75 7.09 15.32 19.89
C HIS A 75 6.05 15.69 18.84
N TYR A 76 4.78 15.50 19.19
CA TYR A 76 3.67 15.61 18.24
C TYR A 76 3.00 16.99 18.28
N PRO A 77 2.85 17.69 17.13
CA PRO A 77 2.12 18.94 17.10
C PRO A 77 0.62 18.74 17.34
N ALA A 78 -0.03 19.75 17.93
CA ALA A 78 -1.47 19.70 18.23
C ALA A 78 -2.37 19.61 16.99
N TRP A 79 -1.85 19.94 15.80
CA TRP A 79 -2.59 19.96 14.54
C TRP A 79 -2.55 18.64 13.76
N LEU A 80 -1.95 17.56 14.30
CA LEU A 80 -1.88 16.29 13.58
C LEU A 80 -3.28 15.79 13.17
N PRO A 81 -3.46 15.35 11.91
CA PRO A 81 -4.70 14.72 11.49
C PRO A 81 -5.01 13.49 12.34
N ALA A 82 -6.29 13.22 12.56
CA ALA A 82 -6.71 12.00 13.26
C ALA A 82 -6.26 10.75 12.51
N TYR A 83 -6.32 10.79 11.17
CA TYR A 83 -5.91 9.70 10.29
C TYR A 83 -5.18 10.22 9.06
N CYS A 84 -4.18 9.46 8.63
CA CYS A 84 -3.35 9.70 7.47
C CYS A 84 -3.30 8.44 6.61
N ALA A 85 -3.14 8.60 5.29
CA ALA A 85 -2.93 7.50 4.37
C ALA A 85 -1.45 7.44 3.94
N GLN A 86 -0.87 6.26 3.93
CA GLN A 86 0.49 6.02 3.47
C GLN A 86 0.47 4.98 2.36
N SER A 87 1.15 5.24 1.25
CA SER A 87 1.46 4.15 0.32
C SER A 87 2.49 3.23 0.95
N VAL A 88 2.26 1.93 0.82
CA VAL A 88 3.16 0.90 1.32
C VAL A 88 3.73 0.15 0.14
N ALA A 89 5.06 0.13 0.06
CA ALA A 89 5.80 -0.61 -0.95
C ALA A 89 6.91 -1.42 -0.27
N ARG A 90 7.60 -2.21 -1.09
CA ARG A 90 8.80 -2.94 -0.67
C ARG A 90 10.02 -2.18 -1.17
N ASP A 91 11.00 -1.92 -0.29
CA ASP A 91 12.28 -1.33 -0.69
C ASP A 91 13.21 -2.37 -1.34
N ALA A 92 14.41 -1.94 -1.76
CA ALA A 92 15.40 -2.81 -2.40
C ALA A 92 15.94 -3.92 -1.48
N LEU A 93 15.85 -3.75 -0.15
CA LEU A 93 16.22 -4.76 0.85
C LEU A 93 15.06 -5.67 1.23
N GLY A 94 13.90 -5.45 0.63
CA GLY A 94 12.73 -6.24 0.85
C GLY A 94 11.87 -5.81 2.04
N ARG A 95 12.17 -4.67 2.66
CA ARG A 95 11.49 -4.16 3.86
C ARG A 95 10.31 -3.26 3.47
N PRO A 96 9.29 -3.13 4.34
CA PRO A 96 8.22 -2.16 4.14
C PRO A 96 8.77 -0.73 4.08
N GLN A 97 8.44 -0.02 3.01
CA GLN A 97 8.66 1.41 2.84
C GLN A 97 7.32 2.13 2.89
N TYR A 98 7.18 3.03 3.85
CA TYR A 98 6.01 3.88 4.01
C TYR A 98 6.30 5.23 3.40
N ARG A 99 5.39 5.71 2.54
CA ARG A 99 5.41 7.08 2.04
C ARG A 99 4.05 7.71 2.33
N LEU A 100 4.05 8.75 3.15
CA LEU A 100 2.85 9.50 3.46
C LEU A 100 2.28 10.14 2.19
N LEU A 101 0.96 10.08 2.03
CA LEU A 101 0.26 10.71 0.93
C LEU A 101 -0.26 12.07 1.36
N GLU A 102 0.31 13.11 0.78
CA GLU A 102 -0.14 14.49 0.95
C GLU A 102 -1.11 14.90 -0.17
N SER A 103 -1.81 16.03 0.03
CA SER A 103 -2.68 16.59 -1.00
C SER A 103 -1.89 16.80 -2.31
N GLY A 104 -2.46 16.33 -3.43
CA GLY A 104 -1.83 16.41 -4.75
C GLY A 104 -0.85 15.28 -5.10
N GLN A 105 -0.55 14.36 -4.18
CA GLN A 105 0.41 13.27 -4.43
C GLN A 105 -0.20 11.99 -5.04
N ALA A 106 -1.28 12.12 -5.82
CA ALA A 106 -1.90 10.99 -6.51
C ALA A 106 -0.92 10.26 -7.45
N GLY A 107 0.12 10.95 -7.93
CA GLY A 107 1.20 10.37 -8.75
C GLY A 107 1.86 9.15 -8.10
N VAL A 108 2.03 9.14 -6.76
CA VAL A 108 2.63 8.01 -6.03
C VAL A 108 1.83 6.71 -6.22
N ILE A 109 0.49 6.83 -6.24
CA ILE A 109 -0.41 5.70 -6.48
C ILE A 109 -0.38 5.31 -7.97
N VAL A 110 -0.52 6.30 -8.86
CA VAL A 110 -0.63 6.07 -10.30
C VAL A 110 0.64 5.45 -10.88
N GLU A 111 1.82 5.92 -10.47
CA GLU A 111 3.10 5.33 -10.87
C GLU A 111 3.20 3.87 -10.47
N ARG A 112 2.71 3.52 -9.29
CA ARG A 112 2.69 2.14 -8.83
C ARG A 112 1.83 1.26 -9.72
N LEU A 113 0.63 1.73 -10.06
CA LEU A 113 -0.33 1.03 -10.93
C LEU A 113 0.14 0.91 -12.39
N ARG A 114 1.05 1.79 -12.84
CA ARG A 114 1.63 1.76 -14.19
C ARG A 114 2.78 0.77 -14.34
N THR A 115 3.30 0.20 -13.26
CA THR A 115 4.46 -0.70 -13.33
C THR A 115 4.07 -1.95 -14.14
N PRO A 116 4.70 -2.21 -15.30
CA PRO A 116 4.32 -3.35 -16.14
C PRO A 116 4.59 -4.65 -15.41
N ILE A 117 3.65 -5.60 -15.53
CA ILE A 117 3.84 -6.99 -15.09
C ILE A 117 5.08 -7.51 -15.81
N ARG A 118 6.12 -7.89 -15.06
CA ARG A 118 7.29 -8.56 -15.66
C ARG A 118 6.84 -9.94 -16.13
N THR A 119 6.48 -10.05 -17.40
CA THR A 119 6.14 -11.33 -18.03
C THR A 119 7.35 -12.25 -17.88
N ALA A 120 7.17 -13.41 -17.24
CA ALA A 120 8.21 -14.43 -17.19
C ALA A 120 8.62 -14.81 -18.63
N PRO A 121 9.91 -15.05 -18.91
CA PRO A 121 10.35 -15.46 -20.23
C PRO A 121 9.67 -16.78 -20.61
N HIS A 122 9.12 -16.85 -21.83
CA HIS A 122 8.56 -18.06 -22.41
C HIS A 122 9.64 -19.17 -22.43
N PRO A 123 9.36 -20.38 -21.91
CA PRO A 123 10.22 -21.52 -22.16
C PRO A 123 10.06 -21.90 -23.64
N TYR A 124 11.17 -21.81 -24.39
CA TYR A 124 11.34 -22.50 -25.67
C TYR A 124 11.82 -23.93 -25.41
#